data_AF-A0A965QB54-F1
#
_entry.id   AF-A0A965QB54-F1
#
_cell.length_a   1.000
_cell.length_b   1.000
_cell.length_c   1.000
_cell.angle_alpha   90.00
_cell.angle_beta   90.00
_cell.angle_gamma   90.00
#
_symmetry.space_group_name_H-M   'P 1'
#
loop_
_entity.id
_entity.type
_entity.pdbx_description
1 polymer ?
#
loop_
_entity_poly.entity_id
_entity_poly.type
_entity_poly.pdbx_seq_one_letter_code
_entity_poly.pdbx_strand_id
1 'polypeptide(L)'
;MTPFFSFAPPPWRGVELLDDPSIDPALSLRALQDVATANRWFGGTLAVLAELRPLLREASARGESLTLLDLGSGAGDVLVAARGLATRMGVQLHTIGLERTF
;
A
#
# COMPACT_ATOMS: atom_id res chain seq x y z
N MET A 1 -16.18 -27.81 19.55
CA MET A 1 -14.90 -27.49 18.86
C MET A 1 -15.25 -27.03 17.47
N THR A 2 -15.18 -25.72 17.21
CA THR A 2 -15.46 -25.13 15.89
C THR A 2 -14.23 -25.31 15.00
N PRO A 3 -14.33 -25.82 13.77
CA PRO A 3 -13.18 -25.96 12.89
C PRO A 3 -12.70 -24.57 12.43
N PHE A 4 -11.40 -24.31 12.56
CA PHE A 4 -10.75 -23.18 11.89
C PHE A 4 -10.62 -23.53 10.40
N PHE A 5 -11.51 -23.01 9.57
CA PHE A 5 -11.30 -22.99 8.13
C PHE A 5 -10.33 -21.86 7.80
N SER A 6 -9.11 -22.19 7.42
CA SER A 6 -8.18 -21.22 6.81
C SER A 6 -8.64 -20.99 5.37
N PHE A 7 -9.19 -19.80 5.10
CA PHE A 7 -9.52 -19.35 3.74
C PHE A 7 -8.29 -18.91 2.94
N ALA A 8 -7.11 -18.86 3.57
CA ALA A 8 -5.89 -18.52 2.87
C ALA A 8 -5.47 -19.70 1.97
N PRO A 9 -5.16 -19.46 0.69
CA PRO A 9 -4.59 -20.50 -0.17
C PRO A 9 -3.30 -21.04 0.47
N PRO A 10 -2.95 -22.31 0.20
CA PRO A 10 -1.67 -22.85 0.65
C PRO A 10 -0.52 -21.97 0.13
N PRO A 11 0.57 -21.81 0.90
CA PRO A 11 1.70 -20.96 0.50
C PRO A 11 2.21 -21.38 -0.88
N TRP A 12 2.10 -20.48 -1.84
CA TRP A 12 2.60 -20.68 -3.18
C TRP A 12 4.13 -20.56 -3.16
N ARG A 13 4.84 -21.62 -3.56
CA ARG A 13 6.31 -21.64 -3.66
C ARG A 13 6.76 -21.55 -5.12
N GLY A 14 6.19 -20.60 -5.85
CA GLY A 14 6.69 -20.20 -7.17
C GLY A 14 7.77 -19.12 -7.02
N VAL A 15 8.54 -18.87 -8.08
CA VAL A 15 9.38 -17.66 -8.15
C VAL A 15 8.45 -16.45 -8.19
N GLU A 16 8.60 -15.52 -7.26
CA GLU A 16 7.83 -14.27 -7.26
C GLU A 16 8.26 -13.42 -8.45
N LEU A 17 7.30 -13.06 -9.30
CA LEU A 17 7.54 -12.41 -10.59
C LEU A 17 8.27 -11.07 -10.44
N LEU A 18 7.92 -10.30 -9.41
CA LEU A 18 8.49 -8.97 -9.14
C LEU A 18 9.88 -9.02 -8.49
N ASP A 19 10.29 -10.19 -7.97
CA ASP A 19 11.60 -10.38 -7.35
C ASP A 19 12.71 -10.63 -8.38
N ASP A 20 12.36 -11.00 -9.61
CA ASP A 20 13.32 -11.23 -10.69
C ASP A 20 13.74 -9.88 -11.33
N PRO A 21 14.99 -9.40 -11.12
CA PRO A 21 15.43 -8.14 -11.68
C PRO A 21 15.65 -8.20 -13.20
N SER A 22 15.61 -9.39 -13.81
CA SER A 22 15.77 -9.60 -15.25
C SER A 22 14.45 -9.65 -16.02
N ILE A 23 13.32 -9.53 -15.31
CA ILE A 23 12.00 -9.53 -15.93
C ILE A 23 11.83 -8.35 -16.91
N ASP A 24 11.04 -8.57 -17.95
CA ASP A 24 10.56 -7.51 -18.83
C ASP A 24 9.90 -6.38 -17.99
N PRO A 25 10.41 -5.13 -18.08
CA PRO A 25 9.83 -4.00 -17.36
C PRO A 25 8.34 -3.79 -17.64
N ALA A 26 7.88 -4.08 -18.86
CA ALA A 26 6.46 -3.96 -19.20
C ALA A 26 5.59 -4.98 -18.44
N LEU A 27 6.13 -6.18 -18.21
CA LEU A 27 5.47 -7.22 -17.43
C LEU A 27 5.47 -6.85 -15.93
N SER A 28 6.56 -6.30 -15.42
CA SER A 28 6.65 -5.83 -14.03
C SER A 28 5.65 -4.71 -13.75
N LEU A 29 5.55 -3.71 -14.64
CA LEU A 29 4.56 -2.64 -14.55
C LEU A 29 3.12 -3.19 -14.58
N ARG A 30 2.84 -4.19 -15.41
CA ARG A 30 1.52 -4.84 -15.45
C ARG A 30 1.20 -5.56 -14.15
N ALA A 31 2.16 -6.31 -13.60
CA ALA A 31 1.99 -6.98 -12.31
C ALA A 31 1.72 -5.96 -11.17
N LEU A 32 2.42 -4.82 -11.13
CA LEU A 32 2.14 -3.75 -10.18
C LEU A 32 0.71 -3.17 -10.34
N GLN A 33 0.23 -3.03 -11.57
CA GLN A 33 -1.15 -2.59 -11.84
C GLN A 33 -2.19 -3.62 -11.38
N ASP A 34 -1.89 -4.90 -11.52
CA ASP A 34 -2.75 -5.98 -11.03
C ASP A 34 -2.82 -5.97 -9.49
N VAL A 35 -1.68 -5.76 -8.81
CA VAL A 35 -1.62 -5.58 -7.34
C VAL A 35 -2.43 -4.36 -6.91
N ALA A 36 -2.26 -3.21 -7.57
CA ALA A 36 -3.03 -1.99 -7.26
C ALA A 36 -4.55 -2.21 -7.45
N THR A 37 -4.93 -2.96 -8.48
CA THR A 37 -6.33 -3.37 -8.69
C THR A 37 -6.81 -4.25 -7.55
N ALA A 38 -6.06 -5.29 -7.18
CA ALA A 38 -6.40 -6.16 -6.07
C ALA A 38 -6.53 -5.38 -4.75
N ASN A 39 -5.61 -4.46 -4.45
CA ASN A 39 -5.68 -3.59 -3.27
C ASN A 39 -6.96 -2.75 -3.22
N ARG A 40 -7.38 -2.22 -4.37
CA ARG A 40 -8.61 -1.44 -4.48
C ARG A 40 -9.86 -2.28 -4.25
N TRP A 41 -9.91 -3.50 -4.78
CA TRP A 41 -11.12 -4.35 -4.73
C TRP A 41 -11.22 -5.16 -3.44
N PHE A 42 -10.09 -5.60 -2.89
CA PHE A 42 -10.03 -6.48 -1.71
C PHE A 42 -9.57 -5.77 -0.44
N GLY A 43 -9.41 -4.45 -0.48
CA GLY A 43 -9.24 -3.62 0.70
C GLY A 43 -7.80 -3.46 1.18
N GLY A 44 -6.79 -3.82 0.40
CA GLY A 44 -5.38 -3.58 0.73
C GLY A 44 -5.10 -2.10 1.02
N THR A 45 -5.61 -1.20 0.17
CA THR A 45 -5.51 0.25 0.44
C THR A 45 -6.26 0.64 1.72
N LEU A 46 -7.46 0.09 1.93
CA LEU A 46 -8.30 0.43 3.09
C LEU A 46 -7.66 -0.02 4.41
N ALA A 47 -6.96 -1.16 4.42
CA ALA A 47 -6.24 -1.66 5.59
C ALA A 47 -5.16 -0.65 6.03
N VAL A 48 -4.34 -0.17 5.10
CA VAL A 48 -3.31 0.84 5.41
C VAL A 48 -3.94 2.15 5.90
N LEU A 49 -5.02 2.61 5.25
CA LEU A 49 -5.71 3.83 5.68
C LEU A 49 -6.35 3.71 7.07
N ALA A 50 -6.78 2.52 7.47
CA ALA A 50 -7.32 2.29 8.81
C ALA A 50 -6.24 2.50 9.88
N GLU A 51 -5.03 1.99 9.64
CA GLU A 51 -3.88 2.15 10.54
C GLU A 51 -3.32 3.58 10.57
N LEU A 52 -3.36 4.30 9.44
CA LEU A 52 -2.92 5.70 9.39
C LEU A 52 -3.89 6.66 10.10
N ARG A 53 -5.18 6.34 10.16
CA ARG A 53 -6.20 7.22 10.72
C ARG A 53 -5.95 7.68 12.17
N PRO A 54 -5.57 6.82 13.14
CA PRO A 54 -5.25 7.29 14.49
C PRO A 54 -4.06 8.26 14.51
N LEU A 55 -2.99 7.96 13.76
CA LEU A 55 -1.79 8.82 13.68
C LEU A 55 -2.13 10.20 13.10
N LEU A 56 -2.93 10.24 12.04
CA LEU A 56 -3.40 11.49 11.45
C LEU A 56 -4.29 12.28 12.40
N ARG A 57 -5.13 11.61 13.21
CA ARG A 57 -5.96 12.28 14.21
C ARG A 57 -5.09 12.93 15.29
N GLU A 58 -4.06 12.25 15.76
CA GLU A 58 -3.13 12.80 16.74
C GLU A 58 -2.35 13.99 16.18
N ALA A 59 -1.82 13.88 14.96
CA ALA A 59 -1.11 14.98 14.30
C ALA A 59 -2.03 16.20 14.10
N SER A 60 -3.28 15.97 13.67
CA SER A 60 -4.28 17.03 13.52
C SER A 60 -4.53 17.77 14.85
N ALA A 61 -4.70 17.04 15.95
CA ALA A 61 -4.90 17.61 17.27
C ALA A 61 -3.71 18.46 17.77
N ARG A 62 -2.50 18.12 17.31
CA ARG A 62 -1.25 18.85 17.64
C ARG A 62 -0.90 19.94 16.64
N GLY A 63 -1.61 20.03 15.51
CA GLY A 63 -1.26 20.94 14.41
C GLY A 63 0.06 20.57 13.72
N GLU A 64 0.42 19.28 13.72
CA GLU A 64 1.69 18.78 13.18
C GLU A 64 1.56 18.36 11.71
N SER A 65 2.67 18.46 10.98
CA SER A 65 2.83 17.83 9.66
C SER A 65 3.55 16.50 9.79
N LEU A 66 3.28 15.58 8.86
CA LEU A 66 3.88 14.24 8.85
C LEU A 66 4.58 13.98 7.52
N THR A 67 5.55 13.06 7.54
CA THR A 67 6.14 12.47 6.34
C THR A 67 5.92 10.96 6.35
N LEU A 68 5.40 10.41 5.25
CA LEU A 68 5.23 8.98 5.01
C LEU A 68 6.25 8.54 3.95
N LEU A 69 7.14 7.62 4.35
CA LEU A 69 8.05 6.91 3.45
C LEU A 69 7.48 5.51 3.17
N ASP A 70 7.32 5.18 1.90
CA ASP A 70 6.86 3.87 1.43
C ASP A 70 7.93 3.22 0.55
N LEU A 71 8.36 2.01 0.92
CA LEU A 71 9.42 1.25 0.26
C LEU A 71 8.78 0.09 -0.50
N GLY A 72 9.01 0.03 -1.81
CA GLY A 72 8.24 -0.85 -2.69
C GLY A 72 6.84 -0.27 -2.91
N SER A 73 6.77 1.04 -3.19
CA SER A 73 5.48 1.75 -3.28
C SER A 73 4.62 1.32 -4.48
N GLY A 74 5.14 0.45 -5.36
CA GLY A 74 4.44 -0.06 -6.52
C GLY A 74 3.93 1.07 -7.41
N ALA A 75 2.63 1.06 -7.69
CA ALA A 75 1.97 2.12 -8.47
C ALA A 75 1.73 3.43 -7.68
N GLY A 76 2.07 3.48 -6.39
CA GLY A 76 1.89 4.63 -5.51
C GLY A 76 0.44 4.91 -5.12
N ASP A 77 -0.50 4.00 -5.41
CA ASP A 77 -1.93 4.17 -5.15
C ASP A 77 -2.25 4.36 -3.66
N VAL A 78 -1.53 3.64 -2.79
CA VAL A 78 -1.65 3.76 -1.34
C VAL A 78 -1.18 5.14 -0.86
N LEU A 79 -0.05 5.66 -1.37
CA LEU A 79 0.43 7.00 -1.03
C LEU A 79 -0.55 8.10 -1.46
N VAL A 80 -1.14 7.98 -2.66
CA VAL A 80 -2.17 8.93 -3.13
C VAL A 80 -3.39 8.90 -2.21
N ALA A 81 -3.85 7.71 -1.84
CA ALA A 81 -4.98 7.55 -0.94
C ALA A 81 -4.69 8.10 0.47
N ALA A 82 -3.49 7.85 1.00
CA ALA A 82 -3.04 8.34 2.30
C ALA A 82 -3.01 9.87 2.33
N ARG A 83 -2.47 10.52 1.30
CA ARG A 83 -2.47 11.99 1.18
C ARG A 83 -3.88 12.55 1.09
N GLY A 84 -4.78 11.87 0.37
CA GLY A 84 -6.20 12.23 0.31
C GLY A 84 -6.89 12.14 1.68
N LEU A 85 -6.62 11.10 2.46
CA LEU A 85 -7.13 10.95 3.83
C LEU A 85 -6.57 12.05 4.75
N ALA A 86 -5.26 12.29 4.73
CA ALA A 86 -4.62 13.33 5.55
C ALA A 86 -5.19 14.72 5.27
N THR A 87 -5.36 15.07 3.99
CA THR A 87 -5.97 16.34 3.56
C THR A 87 -7.38 16.50 4.14
N ARG A 88 -8.21 15.44 4.08
CA ARG A 88 -9.56 15.45 4.67
C ARG A 88 -9.57 15.59 6.19
N MET A 89 -8.46 15.25 6.86
CA MET A 89 -8.28 15.36 8.30
C MET A 89 -7.53 16.63 8.73
N GLY A 90 -7.24 17.54 7.79
CA GLY A 90 -6.53 18.79 8.07
C GLY A 90 -5.04 18.62 8.38
N VAL A 91 -4.43 17.51 7.96
CA VAL A 91 -3.00 17.23 8.18
C VAL A 91 -2.23 17.39 6.88
N GLN A 92 -1.15 18.17 6.93
CA GLN A 92 -0.17 18.19 5.84
C GLN A 92 0.67 16.90 5.90
N LEU A 93 0.46 16.02 4.91
CA LEU A 93 1.23 14.78 4.77
C LEU A 93 2.14 14.86 3.53
N HIS A 94 3.45 14.87 3.76
CA HIS A 94 4.46 14.66 2.74
C HIS A 94 4.59 13.17 2.47
N THR A 95 4.67 12.77 1.20
CA THR A 95 4.77 11.37 0.79
C THR A 95 6.00 11.16 -0.06
N ILE A 96 6.80 10.15 0.28
CA ILE A 96 7.98 9.72 -0.46
C ILE A 96 7.77 8.24 -0.80
N GLY A 97 7.73 7.93 -2.09
CA GLY A 97 7.67 6.54 -2.58
C GLY A 97 9.00 6.17 -3.22
N LEU A 98 9.49 4.97 -2.90
CA LEU A 98 10.62 4.35 -3.58
C LEU A 98 10.15 3.06 -4.23
N GLU A 99 10.37 2.94 -5.53
CA GLU A 99 10.05 1.75 -6.32
C GLU A 99 11.23 1.46 -7.25
N ARG A 100 11.67 0.20 -7.28
CA ARG A 100 12.81 -0.24 -8.08
C ARG A 100 12.42 -0.52 -9.54
N THR A 101 11.13 -0.73 -9.79
CA THR A 101 10.59 -1.22 -11.06
C THR A 101 10.72 -0.25 -12.25
N PHE A 102 11.44 0.88 -12.11
CA PHE A 102 11.64 1.88 -13.16
C PHE A 102 13.08 2.44 -13.17
#